data_AF-A0A2V2S039-F1
#
_entry.id   AF-A0A2V2S039-F1
#
_cell.length_a   1.000
_cell.length_b   1.000
_cell.length_c   1.000
_cell.angle_alpha   90.00
_cell.angle_beta   90.00
_cell.angle_gamma   90.00
#
_symmetry.space_group_name_H-M   'P 1'
#
loop_
_entity.id
_entity.type
_entity.pdbx_description
1 polymer ?
#
loop_
_entity_poly.entity_id
_entity_poly.type
_entity_poly.pdbx_seq_one_letter_code
_entity_poly.pdbx_strand_id
1 'polypeptide(L)' 'MPSRKAFLLRIDPQLWEDLELWAKDELRSVNGQVEYVLKQAVLKRKGSKRSQGASETDESRSRD' A
#
# COMPACT_ATOMS: atom_id res chain seq x y z
N MET A 1 17.53 13.05 -6.26
CA MET A 1 16.53 12.25 -5.49
C MET A 1 15.58 13.23 -4.84
N PRO A 2 14.26 13.17 -5.05
CA PRO A 2 13.33 13.99 -4.29
C PRO A 2 13.56 13.77 -2.79
N SER A 3 13.43 14.82 -1.98
CA SER A 3 13.63 14.73 -0.55
C SER A 3 12.60 13.76 0.06
N ARG A 4 13.06 12.81 0.87
CA ARG A 4 12.16 11.95 1.63
C ARG A 4 11.61 12.73 2.82
N LYS A 5 10.30 12.66 3.04
CA LYS A 5 9.66 13.26 4.22
C LYS A 5 9.89 12.37 5.44
N ALA A 6 10.62 12.88 6.43
CA ALA A 6 10.71 12.26 7.74
C ALA A 6 9.47 12.60 8.58
N PHE A 7 8.90 11.62 9.27
CA PHE A 7 7.81 11.82 10.22
C PHE A 7 7.87 10.76 11.32
N LEU A 8 7.35 11.10 12.50
CA LEU A 8 7.21 10.15 13.60
C LEU A 8 5.98 9.28 13.36
N LEU A 9 6.17 7.97 13.27
CA LEU A 9 5.10 6.98 13.18
C LEU A 9 4.87 6.38 14.56
N ARG A 10 3.64 6.45 15.05
CA ARG A 10 3.20 5.63 16.17
C ARG A 10 2.75 4.29 15.60
N ILE A 11 3.37 3.21 16.05
CA ILE A 11 3.10 1.86 15.59
C ILE A 11 2.91 0.96 16.81
N ASP A 12 2.05 -0.04 16.66
CA ASP A 12 1.95 -1.12 17.64
C ASP A 12 3.29 -1.87 17.73
N PRO A 13 3.81 -2.16 18.95
CA PRO A 13 5.10 -2.83 19.10
C PRO A 13 5.16 -4.21 18.44
N GLN A 14 4.08 -5.00 18.50
CA GLN A 14 4.06 -6.34 17.91
C GLN A 14 4.16 -6.26 16.39
N LEU A 15 3.43 -5.30 15.80
CA LEU A 15 3.53 -5.04 14.36
C LEU A 15 4.93 -4.59 13.94
N TRP A 16 5.64 -3.84 14.80
CA TRP A 16 7.02 -3.46 14.52
C TRP A 16 7.96 -4.67 14.48
N GLU A 17 7.85 -5.58 15.44
CA GLU A 17 8.63 -6.83 15.47
C GLU A 17 8.40 -7.67 14.21
N ASP A 18 7.13 -7.82 13.79
CA ASP A 18 6.79 -8.55 12.57
C ASP A 18 7.41 -7.91 11.32
N LEU A 19 7.44 -6.57 11.26
CA LEU A 19 8.07 -5.84 10.16
C LEU A 19 9.60 -5.97 10.16
N GLU A 20 10.24 -6.02 11.34
CA GLU A 20 11.68 -6.24 11.47
C GLU A 20 12.09 -7.63 10.99
N LEU A 21 11.34 -8.67 11.39
CA LEU A 21 11.55 -10.04 10.95
C LEU A 21 11.39 -10.15 9.43
N TRP A 22 10.30 -9.61 8.89
CA TRP A 22 10.06 -9.62 7.45
C TRP A 22 11.14 -8.87 6.66
N ALA A 23 11.58 -7.70 7.16
CA ALA A 23 12.67 -6.96 6.53
C ALA A 23 13.97 -7.78 6.52
N LYS A 24 14.27 -8.50 7.60
CA LYS A 24 15.44 -9.37 7.71
C LYS A 24 15.39 -10.52 6.71
N ASP A 25 14.24 -11.19 6.58
CA ASP A 25 14.04 -12.30 5.65
C ASP A 25 14.23 -11.86 4.18
N GLU A 26 13.86 -10.62 3.84
CA GLU A 26 14.04 -10.04 2.51
C GLU A 26 15.36 -9.27 2.33
N LEU A 27 16.29 -9.35 3.29
CA LEU A 27 17.58 -8.62 3.30
C LEU A 27 17.42 -7.11 3.03
N ARG A 28 16.39 -6.52 3.63
CA ARG A 28 16.01 -5.10 3.47
C ARG A 28 16.15 -4.35 4.79
N SER A 29 16.34 -3.04 4.71
CA SER A 29 16.16 -2.19 5.89
C SER A 29 14.69 -2.11 6.29
N VAL A 30 14.41 -1.96 7.59
CA VAL A 30 13.04 -1.83 8.11
C VAL A 30 12.31 -0.64 7.47
N ASN A 31 12.99 0.51 7.30
CA ASN A 31 12.41 1.65 6.59
C ASN A 31 12.06 1.33 5.13
N GLY A 32 12.90 0.57 4.43
CA GLY A 32 12.61 0.11 3.08
C GLY A 32 11.41 -0.84 3.04
N GLN A 33 11.27 -1.72 4.04
CA GLN A 33 10.13 -2.63 4.19
C GLN A 33 8.82 -1.85 4.39
N VAL A 34 8.82 -0.88 5.31
CA VAL A 34 7.67 0.00 5.57
C VAL A 34 7.27 0.74 4.29
N GLU A 35 8.23 1.32 3.56
CA GLU A 35 7.95 2.02 2.30
C GLU A 35 7.34 1.08 1.25
N TYR A 36 7.87 -0.14 1.13
CA TYR A 36 7.33 -1.15 0.20
C TYR A 36 5.86 -1.48 0.53
N VAL A 37 5.57 -1.84 1.78
CA VAL A 37 4.21 -2.19 2.23
C VAL A 37 3.22 -1.04 2.00
N LEU A 38 3.60 0.19 2.36
CA LEU A 38 2.76 1.37 2.16
C LEU A 38 2.49 1.64 0.67
N LYS A 39 3.49 1.47 -0.20
CA LYS A 39 3.29 1.58 -1.65
C LYS A 39 2.29 0.55 -2.16
N GLN A 40 2.45 -0.72 -1.76
CA GLN A 40 1.51 -1.78 -2.17
C GLN A 40 0.09 -1.50 -1.68
N ALA A 41 -0.09 -1.06 -0.43
CA ALA A 41 -1.39 -0.72 0.12
C ALA A 41 -2.07 0.43 -0.65
N VAL A 42 -1.32 1.49 -0.98
CA VAL A 42 -1.83 2.62 -1.77
C VAL A 42 -2.17 2.19 -3.20
N LEU A 43 -1.32 1.38 -3.84
CA LEU A 43 -1.56 0.86 -5.18
C LEU A 43 -2.83 0.00 -5.22
N LYS A 44 -2.97 -0.94 -4.26
CA LYS A 44 -4.17 -1.76 -4.13
C LYS A 44 -5.42 -0.90 -3.96
N ARG A 45 -5.39 0.09 -3.07
CA ARG A 45 -6.50 1.03 -2.86
C ARG A 45 -6.86 1.81 -4.13
N LYS A 46 -5.87 2.29 -4.88
CA LYS A 46 -6.09 3.01 -6.14
C LYS A 46 -6.62 2.10 -7.25
N GLY A 47 -6.11 0.87 -7.34
CA GLY A 47 -6.57 -0.15 -8.28
C GLY A 47 -8.03 -0.55 -8.03
N SER A 48 -8.39 -0.82 -6.77
CA SER A 48 -9.77 -1.13 -6.38
C SER A 48 -10.76 0.01 -6.68
N LYS A 49 -10.31 1.27 -6.66
CA LYS A 49 -11.16 2.42 -7.07
C LYS A 49 -11.39 2.49 -8.59
N ARG A 50 -10.44 2.03 -9.40
CA ARG A 50 -10.61 1.98 -10.87
C ARG A 50 -11.57 0.88 -11.31
N SER A 51 -11.61 -0.24 -10.60
CA SER A 51 -12.55 -1.33 -10.91
C SER A 51 -13.99 -1.01 -10.52
N GLN A 52 -14.22 -0.20 -9.48
CA GLN A 52 -15.56 0.20 -9.04
C GLN A 52 -16.23 1.24 -9.96
N GLY A 53 -15.45 2.09 -10.65
CA GLY A 53 -15.99 3.06 -11.62
C GLY A 53 -16.25 2.50 -13.03
N ALA A 54 -15.77 1.28 -13.31
CA ALA A 54 -15.97 0.62 -14.61
C ALA A 54 -17.20 -0.29 -14.63
N SER A 55 -17.75 -0.66 -13.47
CA SER A 55 -18.95 -1.49 -13.37
C SER A 55 -20.27 -0.71 -13.49
N GLU A 56 -20.26 0.62 -13.30
CA GLU A 56 -21.47 1.46 -13.41
C GLU A 56 -21.76 1.94 -14.85
N THR A 57 -20.76 1.94 -15.74
CA THR A 57 -20.90 2.43 -17.12
C THR A 57 -21.29 1.36 -18.14
N ASP A 58 -21.28 0.07 -17.77
CA ASP A 58 -21.62 -1.02 -18.69
C ASP A 58 -23.11 -1.45 -18.57
N GLU A 59 -23.72 -1.31 -17.40
CA GLU A 59 -25.14 -1.66 -17.18
C GLU A 59 -26.13 -0.67 -17.83
N SER A 60 -25.69 0.54 -18.12
CA SER A 60 -26.50 1.59 -18.75
C SER A 60 -26.48 1.53 -20.29
N ARG A 61 -25.65 0.67 -20.90
CA ARG A 61 -25.52 0.54 -22.37
C ARG A 61 -26.17 -0.72 -22.94
N SER A 62 -26.73 -1.58 -22.09
CA SER A 62 -27.39 -2.85 -22.49
C SER A 62 -28.92 -2.83 -22.30
N ARG A 63 -29.53 -1.67 -22.07
CA ARG A 63 -30.99 -1.51 -21.90
C ARG A 63 -31.68 -0.67 -23.00
N ASP A 64 -30.96 -0.30 -24.06
CA ASP A 64 -31.52 0.32 -25.28
C ASP A 64 -31.52 -0.68 -26.46
#